data_AF-A0A2A4S6N4-F1
#
_entry.id   AF-A0A2A4S6N4-F1
#
_cell.length_a   1.000
_cell.length_b   1.000
_cell.length_c   1.000
_cell.angle_alpha   90.00
_cell.angle_beta   90.00
_cell.angle_gamma   90.00
#
_symmetry.space_group_name_H-M   'P 1'
#
loop_
_entity.id
_entity.type
_entity.pdbx_description
1 polymer ?
#
loop_
_entity_poly.entity_id
_entity_poly.type
_entity_poly.pdbx_seq_one_letter_code
_entity_poly.pdbx_strand_id
1 'polypeptide(L)'
;MRKETWLFQQKQSTTFEINRQFQFIFKNFLQKELKQTVANKAMLEVKEFLAEIKRATTKGYFINWNLMSQQVPVAGVDQTVFLNTGDLYLRLALPVLAYLQLEDGQNLMEWLKWSLTNDNAVLLIEHADSLLKAV
;
A
#
# COMPACT_ATOMS: atom_id res chain seq x y z
N MET A 1 31.92 -25.33 27.46
CA MET A 1 31.99 -25.02 26.02
C MET A 1 30.58 -25.08 25.44
N ARG A 2 29.97 -23.93 25.12
CA ARG A 2 28.69 -23.90 24.41
C ARG A 2 29.00 -23.95 22.91
N LYS A 3 28.49 -24.95 22.21
CA LYS A 3 28.53 -25.02 20.74
C LYS A 3 27.53 -23.99 20.22
N GLU A 4 28.04 -22.89 19.69
CA GLU A 4 27.24 -21.94 18.94
C GLU A 4 26.89 -22.57 17.59
N THR A 5 25.59 -22.77 17.35
CA THR A 5 25.07 -23.30 16.10
C THR A 5 24.67 -22.12 15.23
N TRP A 6 25.34 -21.95 14.09
CA TRP A 6 24.91 -21.02 13.07
C TRP A 6 23.63 -21.55 12.41
N LEU A 7 22.50 -20.93 12.73
CA LEU A 7 21.26 -21.12 11.98
C LEU A 7 21.27 -20.15 10.79
N PHE A 8 21.77 -20.62 9.65
CA PHE A 8 21.51 -19.99 8.36
C PHE A 8 20.24 -20.61 7.75
N GLN A 9 19.13 -19.89 7.91
CA GLN A 9 17.97 -19.90 7.02
C GLN A 9 17.74 -18.41 6.70
N GLN A 10 17.32 -17.93 5.54
CA GLN A 10 16.60 -18.46 4.39
C GLN A 10 16.69 -17.32 3.35
N LYS A 11 16.39 -17.57 2.07
CA LYS A 11 16.23 -16.55 0.99
C LYS A 11 15.82 -15.17 1.54
N GLN A 12 16.73 -14.21 1.62
CA GLN A 12 16.34 -12.83 1.87
C GLN A 12 15.56 -12.36 0.65
N SER A 13 14.25 -12.21 0.80
CA SER A 13 13.40 -11.50 -0.15
C SER A 13 14.03 -10.13 -0.42
N THR A 14 14.00 -9.64 -1.66
CA THR A 14 14.53 -8.31 -1.99
C THR A 14 13.57 -7.24 -1.44
N THR A 15 13.62 -7.03 -0.13
CA THR A 15 12.73 -6.14 0.59
C THR A 15 13.35 -4.76 0.74
N PHE A 16 12.58 -3.73 0.44
CA PHE A 16 12.89 -2.35 0.79
C PHE A 16 11.91 -1.88 1.87
N GLU A 17 12.46 -1.42 2.99
CA GLU A 17 11.66 -0.96 4.14
C GLU A 17 11.79 0.55 4.31
N ILE A 18 10.67 1.20 4.63
CA ILE A 18 10.59 2.64 4.93
C ILE A 18 9.96 2.83 6.31
N ASN A 19 10.70 3.49 7.21
CA ASN A 19 10.23 3.91 8.54
C ASN A 19 9.61 2.80 9.39
N ARG A 20 9.98 1.52 9.19
CA ARG A 20 9.39 0.34 9.86
C ARG A 20 7.87 0.20 9.69
N GLN A 21 7.27 0.94 8.78
CA GLN A 21 5.82 0.96 8.53
C GLN A 21 5.45 0.45 7.14
N PHE A 22 6.38 0.54 6.19
CA PHE A 22 6.13 0.12 4.81
C PHE A 22 7.22 -0.84 4.37
N GLN A 23 6.82 -2.01 3.88
CA GLN A 23 7.71 -3.02 3.34
C GLN A 23 7.30 -3.35 1.90
N PHE A 24 8.25 -3.27 0.99
CA PHE A 24 8.06 -3.53 -0.44
C PHE A 24 8.97 -4.69 -0.86
N ILE A 25 8.38 -5.81 -1.26
CA ILE A 25 9.11 -6.98 -1.73
C ILE A 25 9.19 -6.94 -3.25
N PHE A 26 10.43 -6.94 -3.76
CA PHE A 26 10.74 -7.07 -5.17
C PHE A 26 11.29 -8.47 -5.48
N LYS A 27 11.22 -8.87 -6.74
CA LYS A 27 11.73 -10.16 -7.26
C LYS A 27 13.26 -10.23 -7.27
N ASN A 28 13.95 -9.10 -7.40
CA ASN A 28 15.41 -9.03 -7.47
C ASN A 28 15.95 -7.63 -7.12
N PHE A 29 17.27 -7.50 -7.04
CA PHE A 29 17.98 -6.25 -6.72
C PHE A 29 18.33 -5.37 -7.94
N LEU A 30 17.98 -5.78 -9.16
CA LEU A 30 18.24 -4.96 -10.35
C LEU A 30 17.42 -3.67 -10.29
N GLN A 31 17.98 -2.58 -10.84
CA GLN A 31 17.35 -1.25 -10.86
C GLN A 31 16.99 -0.74 -9.46
N LYS A 32 17.90 -0.94 -8.49
CA LYS A 32 17.71 -0.59 -7.08
C LYS A 32 17.20 0.84 -6.87
N GLU A 33 17.82 1.83 -7.52
CA GLU A 33 17.44 3.24 -7.36
C GLU A 33 16.00 3.49 -7.83
N LEU A 34 15.63 2.97 -9.01
CA LEU A 34 14.28 3.06 -9.53
C LEU A 34 13.26 2.42 -8.58
N LYS A 35 13.56 1.22 -8.04
CA LYS A 35 12.71 0.52 -7.07
C LYS A 35 12.53 1.29 -5.77
N GLN A 36 13.59 1.92 -5.28
CA GLN A 36 13.51 2.79 -4.10
C GLN A 36 12.68 4.04 -4.40
N THR A 37 12.85 4.66 -5.57
CA THR A 37 12.06 5.81 -5.99
C THR A 37 10.58 5.47 -6.09
N VAL A 38 10.21 4.35 -6.72
CA VAL A 38 8.79 3.96 -6.85
C VAL A 38 8.17 3.62 -5.50
N ALA A 39 8.91 2.92 -4.61
CA ALA A 39 8.44 2.60 -3.28
C ALA A 39 8.21 3.87 -2.41
N ASN A 40 9.09 4.87 -2.53
CA ASN A 40 8.89 6.14 -1.84
C ASN A 40 7.65 6.89 -2.39
N LYS A 41 7.43 6.90 -3.70
CA LYS A 41 6.21 7.49 -4.29
C LYS A 41 4.95 6.77 -3.82
N ALA A 42 4.95 5.43 -3.85
CA ALA A 42 3.85 4.62 -3.34
C ALA A 42 3.56 4.92 -1.86
N MET A 43 4.59 5.05 -1.02
CA MET A 43 4.44 5.42 0.39
C MET A 43 3.78 6.80 0.58
N LEU A 44 4.12 7.77 -0.26
CA LEU A 44 3.48 9.09 -0.23
C LEU A 44 2.00 9.01 -0.62
N GLU A 45 1.68 8.27 -1.69
CA GLU A 45 0.29 8.04 -2.12
C GLU A 45 -0.54 7.31 -1.05
N VAL A 46 0.02 6.30 -0.37
CA VAL A 46 -0.67 5.61 0.73
C VAL A 46 -0.97 6.58 1.89
N LYS A 47 -0.02 7.45 2.23
CA LYS A 47 -0.22 8.45 3.29
C LYS A 47 -1.27 9.48 2.92
N GLU A 48 -1.30 9.92 1.67
CA GLU A 48 -2.33 10.82 1.16
C GLU A 48 -3.72 10.16 1.24
N PHE A 49 -3.81 8.90 0.82
CA PHE A 49 -5.04 8.11 0.92
C PHE A 49 -5.52 8.01 2.37
N LEU A 50 -4.65 7.61 3.30
CA LEU A 50 -4.99 7.53 4.73
C LEU A 50 -5.46 8.89 5.27
N ALA A 51 -4.80 9.98 4.87
CA ALA A 51 -5.16 11.33 5.31
C ALA A 51 -6.56 11.73 4.82
N GLU A 52 -6.91 11.41 3.58
CA GLU A 52 -8.26 11.67 3.05
C GLU A 52 -9.33 10.80 3.74
N ILE A 53 -9.05 9.52 3.98
CA ILE A 53 -9.95 8.64 4.75
C ILE A 53 -10.16 9.19 6.17
N LYS A 54 -9.09 9.65 6.84
CA LYS A 54 -9.18 10.30 8.16
C LYS A 54 -10.03 11.57 8.09
N ARG A 55 -9.82 12.43 7.07
CA ARG A 55 -10.64 13.64 6.83
C ARG A 55 -12.11 13.32 6.57
N ALA A 56 -12.39 12.24 5.85
CA ALA A 56 -13.76 11.83 5.56
C ALA A 56 -14.45 11.32 6.84
N THR A 57 -13.75 10.50 7.61
CA THR A 57 -14.25 9.97 8.90
C THR A 57 -14.56 11.11 9.88
N THR A 58 -13.67 12.11 10.01
CA THR A 58 -13.90 13.25 10.91
C THR A 58 -15.06 14.14 10.49
N LYS A 59 -15.41 14.17 9.20
CA LYS A 59 -16.60 14.85 8.67
C LYS A 59 -17.89 14.04 8.83
N GLY A 60 -17.82 12.83 9.39
CA GLY A 60 -18.97 11.96 9.65
C GLY A 60 -19.38 11.08 8.46
N TYR A 61 -18.53 10.94 7.43
CA TYR A 61 -18.81 10.04 6.32
C TYR A 61 -18.61 8.56 6.69
N PHE A 62 -19.43 7.67 6.10
CA PHE A 62 -19.37 6.23 6.33
C PHE A 62 -18.68 5.50 5.18
N ILE A 63 -17.46 5.04 5.41
CA ILE A 63 -16.64 4.40 4.38
C ILE A 63 -17.16 2.99 4.06
N ASN A 64 -17.53 2.74 2.80
CA ASN A 64 -17.94 1.42 2.34
C ASN A 64 -16.71 0.60 1.88
N TRP A 65 -16.05 -0.04 2.84
CA TRP A 65 -14.84 -0.84 2.61
C TRP A 65 -15.04 -2.00 1.62
N ASN A 66 -16.25 -2.57 1.55
CA ASN A 66 -16.55 -3.68 0.63
C ASN A 66 -16.54 -3.22 -0.83
N LEU A 67 -16.98 -1.99 -1.12
CA LEU A 67 -16.90 -1.44 -2.47
C LEU A 67 -15.46 -1.03 -2.83
N MET A 68 -14.70 -0.53 -1.85
CA MET A 68 -13.31 -0.12 -2.06
C MET A 68 -12.38 -1.30 -2.36
N SER A 69 -12.56 -2.45 -1.70
CA SER A 69 -11.72 -3.64 -1.92
C SER A 69 -11.99 -4.38 -3.22
N GLN A 70 -13.15 -4.13 -3.86
CA GLN A 70 -13.55 -4.76 -5.13
C GLN A 70 -13.05 -4.00 -6.36
N GLN A 71 -12.65 -2.74 -6.21
CA GLN A 71 -12.16 -1.92 -7.30
C GLN A 71 -10.63 -1.97 -7.31
N VAL A 72 -10.06 -2.86 -8.12
CA VAL A 72 -8.66 -2.73 -8.52
C VAL A 72 -8.58 -1.40 -9.29
N PRO A 73 -7.76 -0.43 -8.86
CA PRO A 73 -7.65 0.84 -9.57
C PRO A 73 -7.17 0.57 -10.99
N VAL A 74 -8.04 0.82 -11.97
CA VAL A 74 -7.71 0.63 -13.39
C VAL A 74 -6.92 1.84 -13.86
N ALA A 75 -5.75 1.61 -14.47
CA ALA A 75 -4.93 2.66 -15.03
C ALA A 75 -5.74 3.54 -16.02
N GLY A 76 -5.71 4.86 -15.82
CA GLY A 76 -6.37 5.84 -16.71
C GLY A 76 -7.75 6.34 -16.26
N VAL A 77 -8.25 5.91 -15.09
CA VAL A 77 -9.51 6.42 -14.52
C VAL A 77 -9.21 7.07 -13.16
N ASP A 78 -9.69 8.28 -12.94
CA ASP A 78 -9.66 8.95 -11.63
C ASP A 78 -10.08 7.96 -10.54
N GLN A 79 -9.18 7.65 -9.58
CA GLN A 79 -9.51 6.68 -8.55
C GLN A 79 -10.60 7.28 -7.66
N THR A 80 -11.79 6.71 -7.81
CA THR A 80 -13.03 7.20 -7.23
C THR A 80 -13.38 6.27 -6.08
N VAL A 81 -13.08 6.71 -4.87
CA VAL A 81 -13.30 5.94 -3.63
C VAL A 81 -14.67 6.28 -3.05
N PHE A 82 -15.51 5.26 -2.85
CA PHE A 82 -16.91 5.42 -2.43
C PHE A 82 -16.99 5.66 -0.91
N LEU A 83 -17.43 6.86 -0.51
CA LEU A 83 -17.53 7.29 0.89
C LEU A 83 -18.92 7.17 1.50
N ASN A 84 -19.97 6.87 0.73
CA ASN A 84 -21.33 6.63 1.23
C ASN A 84 -22.22 6.00 0.14
N THR A 85 -23.44 5.59 0.50
CA THR A 85 -24.53 5.17 -0.41
C THR A 85 -25.18 6.31 -1.22
N GLY A 86 -24.74 7.57 -1.02
CA GLY A 86 -25.31 8.77 -1.63
C GLY A 86 -24.33 9.59 -2.48
N ASP A 87 -23.61 8.95 -3.39
CA ASP A 87 -22.81 9.59 -4.47
C ASP A 87 -21.65 10.53 -4.05
N LEU A 88 -21.13 10.38 -2.83
CA LEU A 88 -19.91 11.08 -2.41
C LEU A 88 -18.66 10.25 -2.71
N TYR A 89 -17.77 10.83 -3.51
CA TYR A 89 -16.56 10.19 -3.97
C TYR A 89 -15.32 10.95 -3.52
N LEU A 90 -14.36 10.24 -2.95
CA LEU A 90 -12.99 10.72 -2.84
C LEU A 90 -12.31 10.50 -4.18
N ARG A 91 -11.93 11.59 -4.85
CA ARG A 91 -11.05 11.51 -6.00
C ARG A 91 -9.61 11.60 -5.50
N LEU A 92 -8.87 10.51 -5.65
CA LEU A 92 -7.46 10.44 -5.32
C LEU A 92 -6.65 10.21 -6.59
N ALA A 93 -5.60 11.00 -6.78
CA ALA A 93 -4.63 10.75 -7.83
C ALA A 93 -3.55 9.82 -7.27
N LEU A 94 -3.74 8.50 -7.42
CA LEU A 94 -2.78 7.49 -6.94
C LEU A 94 -2.14 6.73 -8.12
N PRO A 95 -1.41 7.42 -9.01
CA PRO A 95 -0.90 6.82 -10.25
C PRO A 95 0.06 5.66 -10.02
N VAL A 96 0.77 5.59 -8.90
CA VAL A 96 1.64 4.46 -8.57
C VAL A 96 0.81 3.30 -8.00
N LEU A 97 -0.07 3.57 -7.04
CA LEU A 97 -0.92 2.53 -6.44
C LEU A 97 -1.93 1.94 -7.43
N ALA A 98 -2.19 2.61 -8.55
CA ALA A 98 -2.99 2.09 -9.67
C ALA A 98 -2.45 0.76 -10.25
N TYR A 99 -1.17 0.47 -10.04
CA TYR A 99 -0.55 -0.73 -10.58
C TYR A 99 -0.40 -1.86 -9.55
N LEU A 100 -0.92 -1.69 -8.33
CA LEU A 100 -0.95 -2.76 -7.35
C LEU A 100 -1.66 -3.99 -7.89
N GLN A 101 -1.13 -5.17 -7.56
CA GLN A 101 -1.87 -6.41 -7.77
C GLN A 101 -3.05 -6.49 -6.80
N LEU A 102 -4.05 -7.30 -7.14
CA LEU A 102 -5.28 -7.44 -6.35
C LEU A 102 -4.98 -7.73 -4.86
N GLU A 103 -4.06 -8.66 -4.59
CA GLU A 103 -3.68 -9.06 -3.23
C GLU A 103 -3.06 -7.90 -2.45
N ASP A 104 -2.11 -7.18 -3.04
CA ASP A 104 -1.49 -6.00 -2.41
C ASP A 104 -2.49 -4.84 -2.24
N GLY A 105 -3.45 -4.71 -3.16
CA GLY A 105 -4.55 -3.76 -3.04
C GLY A 105 -5.48 -4.10 -1.87
N GLN A 106 -5.80 -5.37 -1.66
CA GLN A 106 -6.57 -5.84 -0.51
C GLN A 106 -5.81 -5.61 0.80
N ASN A 107 -4.50 -5.92 0.83
CA ASN A 107 -3.63 -5.65 1.97
C ASN A 107 -3.58 -4.16 2.31
N LEU A 108 -3.52 -3.29 1.31
CA LEU A 108 -3.62 -1.84 1.49
C LEU A 108 -4.96 -1.44 2.11
N MET A 109 -6.09 -1.98 1.61
CA MET A 109 -7.41 -1.63 2.15
C MET A 109 -7.57 -2.03 3.61
N GLU A 110 -7.14 -3.25 3.97
CA GLU A 110 -7.13 -3.70 5.35
C GLU A 110 -6.21 -2.80 6.19
N TRP A 111 -4.98 -2.54 5.74
CA TRP A 111 -4.06 -1.66 6.45
C TRP A 111 -4.65 -0.26 6.70
N LEU A 112 -5.28 0.36 5.70
CA LEU A 112 -5.95 1.66 5.84
C LEU A 112 -7.05 1.63 6.91
N LYS A 113 -7.87 0.57 6.93
CA LYS A 113 -8.92 0.36 7.93
C LYS A 113 -8.34 0.23 9.33
N TRP A 114 -7.25 -0.53 9.49
CA TRP A 114 -6.54 -0.67 10.77
C TRP A 114 -5.87 0.63 11.20
N SER A 115 -5.28 1.40 10.27
CA SER A 115 -4.63 2.69 10.53
C SER A 115 -5.58 3.82 10.94
N LEU A 116 -6.90 3.62 10.87
CA LEU A 116 -7.87 4.53 11.47
C LEU A 116 -7.98 4.39 12.99
N THR A 117 -7.66 3.21 13.53
CA THR A 117 -7.80 2.90 14.96
C THR A 117 -6.46 2.63 15.65
N ASN A 118 -5.41 2.29 14.91
CA ASN A 118 -4.09 1.95 15.43
C ASN A 118 -2.96 2.38 14.48
N ASP A 119 -2.05 3.24 14.94
CA ASP A 119 -0.99 3.83 14.10
C ASP A 119 0.26 2.94 13.91
N ASN A 120 0.30 1.72 14.47
CA ASN A 120 1.48 0.86 14.48
C ASN A 120 1.45 -0.34 13.50
N ALA A 121 0.48 -0.42 12.60
CA ALA A 121 0.42 -1.50 11.61
C ALA A 121 1.49 -1.33 10.53
N VAL A 122 2.12 -2.44 10.11
CA VAL A 122 3.03 -2.47 8.96
C VAL A 122 2.24 -2.80 7.70
N LEU A 123 2.39 -1.99 6.65
CA LEU A 123 1.88 -2.29 5.31
C LEU A 123 2.93 -3.09 4.55
N LEU A 124 2.56 -4.30 4.14
CA LEU A 124 3.37 -5.16 3.29
C LEU A 124 2.81 -5.17 1.86
N ILE A 125 3.67 -4.84 0.89
CA ILE A 125 3.42 -4.96 -0.54
C ILE A 125 4.33 -6.08 -1.07
N GLU A 126 3.77 -7.25 -1.32
CA GLU A 126 4.49 -8.48 -1.67
C GLU A 126 4.94 -8.51 -3.13
N HIS A 127 4.22 -7.83 -4.03
CA HIS A 127 4.46 -7.83 -5.47
C HIS A 127 4.86 -6.43 -5.98
N ALA A 128 5.84 -5.80 -5.34
CA ALA A 128 6.20 -4.40 -5.57
C ALA A 128 6.76 -4.11 -6.98
N ASP A 129 7.23 -5.11 -7.73
CA ASP A 129 7.61 -4.91 -9.15
C ASP A 129 6.42 -4.46 -10.02
N SER A 130 5.17 -4.73 -9.60
CA SER A 130 3.98 -4.24 -10.30
C SER A 130 3.94 -2.71 -10.37
N LEU A 131 4.42 -2.03 -9.32
CA LEU A 131 4.48 -0.57 -9.21
C LEU A 131 5.41 0.07 -10.24
N LEU A 132 6.41 -0.67 -10.75
CA LEU A 132 7.37 -0.16 -11.73
C LEU A 132 6.72 0.22 -13.06
N LYS A 133 5.49 -0.25 -13.33
CA LYS A 133 4.71 0.13 -14.51
C LYS A 133 4.23 1.58 -14.50
N ALA A 134 4.36 2.27 -13.37
CA ALA A 134 4.04 3.69 -13.24
C ALA A 134 5.15 4.63 -13.75
N VAL A 135 6.29 4.09 -14.18
CA VAL A 135 7.50 4.84 -14.59
C VAL A 135 7.83 4.56 -16.04
#